data_AF-A0A7C5I4C9-F1
#
_entry.id   AF-A0A7C5I4C9-F1
#
_cell.length_a   1.000
_cell.length_b   1.000
_cell.length_c   1.000
_cell.angle_alpha   90.00
_cell.angle_beta   90.00
_cell.angle_gamma   90.00
#
_symmetry.space_group_name_H-M   'P 1'
#
loop_
_entity.id
_entity.type
_entity.pdbx_description
1 polymer ?
#
loop_
_entity_poly.entity_id
_entity_poly.type
_entity_poly.pdbx_seq_one_letter_code
_entity_poly.pdbx_strand_id
1 'polypeptide(L)'
;NKVSEFLKSEKILLPIDHVAVSEISENAEIKIIKGDIEEGLIGVDIGPETLKLYTENIPDHGTLFWNGPMGVFEIDKFSKGSIGIAQAIKEATSKGLYTVIGGGDTVSAIHKAGLEDEDFSHVSTGGGATLEFLAGINLPGIEMLEDK
;
A
#
# COMPACT_ATOMS: atom_id res chain seq x y z
N ASN A 1 10.39 -22.11 -6.68
CA ASN A 1 11.11 -21.74 -5.45
C ASN A 1 10.06 -21.37 -4.39
N LYS A 2 10.43 -21.04 -3.13
CA LYS A 2 9.45 -20.67 -2.09
C LYS A 2 8.51 -19.53 -2.48
N VAL A 3 8.99 -18.56 -3.29
CA VAL A 3 8.15 -17.46 -3.82
C VAL A 3 7.05 -18.00 -4.73
N SER A 4 7.37 -18.93 -5.63
CA SER A 4 6.38 -19.54 -6.53
C SER A 4 5.29 -20.33 -5.79
N GLU A 5 5.60 -20.92 -4.63
CA GLU A 5 4.61 -21.59 -3.78
C GLU A 5 3.78 -20.59 -2.99
N PHE A 6 4.40 -19.53 -2.48
CA PHE A 6 3.72 -18.46 -1.75
C PHE A 6 2.69 -17.75 -2.65
N LEU A 7 3.07 -17.43 -3.89
CA LEU A 7 2.17 -16.84 -4.90
C LEU A 7 0.99 -17.74 -5.31
N LYS A 8 1.07 -19.05 -5.05
CA LYS A 8 -0.05 -19.98 -5.28
C LYS A 8 -1.00 -20.07 -4.09
N SER A 9 -0.61 -19.54 -2.93
CA SER A 9 -1.56 -19.40 -1.83
C SER A 9 -2.51 -18.27 -2.19
N GLU A 10 -3.81 -18.55 -2.29
CA GLU A 10 -4.89 -17.56 -2.55
C GLU A 10 -4.95 -16.41 -1.53
N LYS A 11 -3.99 -16.38 -0.58
CA LYS A 11 -3.75 -15.34 0.42
C LYS A 11 -2.98 -14.14 -0.12
N ILE A 12 -2.39 -14.24 -1.32
CA ILE A 12 -1.66 -13.13 -1.95
C ILE A 12 -2.44 -12.68 -3.17
N LEU A 13 -2.96 -11.46 -3.08
CA LEU A 13 -3.58 -10.80 -4.21
C LEU A 13 -2.52 -9.98 -4.93
N LEU A 14 -2.37 -10.24 -6.23
CA LEU A 14 -1.57 -9.41 -7.14
C LEU A 14 -2.51 -8.54 -7.98
N PRO A 15 -2.02 -7.40 -8.52
CA PRO A 15 -2.82 -6.60 -9.43
C PRO A 15 -3.25 -7.40 -10.66
N ILE A 16 -4.49 -7.15 -11.11
CA ILE A 16 -5.09 -7.75 -12.30
C ILE A 16 -5.16 -6.77 -13.47
N ASP A 17 -4.99 -5.49 -13.17
CA ASP A 17 -4.88 -4.39 -14.13
C ASP A 17 -3.98 -3.28 -13.59
N HIS A 18 -3.45 -2.48 -14.51
CA HIS A 18 -2.41 -1.49 -14.25
C HIS A 18 -2.73 -0.18 -14.97
N VAL A 19 -2.41 0.94 -14.31
CA VAL A 19 -2.23 2.22 -14.99
C VAL A 19 -0.81 2.22 -15.55
N ALA A 20 -0.68 2.41 -16.85
CA ALA A 20 0.61 2.41 -17.52
C ALA A 20 0.79 3.61 -18.44
N VAL A 21 2.04 4.02 -18.62
CA VAL A 21 2.47 5.17 -19.42
C VAL A 21 3.76 4.85 -20.17
N SER A 22 4.04 5.56 -21.26
CA SER A 22 5.34 5.45 -21.96
C SER A 22 6.48 6.17 -21.23
N GLU A 23 6.16 7.15 -20.39
CA GLU A 23 7.11 7.92 -19.57
C GLU A 23 6.44 8.42 -18.29
N ILE A 24 7.20 8.51 -17.19
CA ILE A 24 6.71 9.04 -15.92
C ILE A 24 6.73 10.56 -15.99
N SER A 25 5.57 11.17 -16.27
CA SER A 25 5.39 12.61 -16.43
C SER A 25 3.95 13.02 -16.12
N GLU A 26 3.75 14.24 -15.61
CA GLU A 26 2.42 14.81 -15.40
C GLU A 26 1.59 14.92 -16.69
N ASN A 27 2.26 14.97 -17.85
CA ASN A 27 1.60 15.06 -19.15
C ASN A 27 1.40 13.71 -19.85
N ALA A 28 1.83 12.62 -19.24
CA ALA A 28 1.72 11.30 -19.84
C ALA A 28 0.26 10.92 -20.15
N GLU A 29 0.10 10.18 -21.25
CA GLU A 29 -1.17 9.56 -21.64
C GLU A 29 -1.32 8.24 -20.90
N ILE A 30 -2.40 8.12 -20.13
CA ILE A 30 -2.70 6.92 -19.34
C ILE A 30 -3.30 5.84 -20.23
N LYS A 31 -2.79 4.62 -20.09
CA LYS A 31 -3.42 3.39 -20.58
C LYS A 31 -3.77 2.51 -19.39
N ILE A 32 -4.94 1.87 -19.45
CA ILE A 32 -5.31 0.81 -18.51
C ILE A 32 -5.04 -0.52 -19.21
N ILE A 33 -4.15 -1.33 -18.63
CA ILE A 33 -3.72 -2.61 -19.20
C ILE A 33 -4.12 -3.72 -18.25
N LYS A 34 -4.71 -4.79 -18.79
CA LYS A 34 -4.96 -6.03 -18.04
C LYS A 34 -3.88 -7.05 -18.35
N GLY A 35 -3.39 -7.74 -17.32
CA GLY A 35 -2.31 -8.71 -17.47
C GLY A 35 -0.97 -8.02 -17.79
N ASP A 36 -0.19 -8.61 -18.69
CA ASP A 36 1.18 -8.18 -18.95
C ASP A 36 1.23 -6.79 -19.61
N ILE A 37 2.06 -5.91 -19.06
CA ILE A 37 2.33 -4.58 -19.61
C ILE A 37 3.21 -4.73 -20.86
N GLU A 38 2.79 -4.13 -21.97
CA GLU A 38 3.55 -4.23 -23.22
C GLU A 38 4.92 -3.56 -23.13
N GLU A 39 5.88 -4.03 -23.93
CA GLU A 39 7.22 -3.45 -24.00
C GLU A 39 7.16 -1.94 -24.36
N GLY A 40 7.94 -1.14 -23.65
CA GLY A 40 7.95 0.32 -23.81
C GLY A 40 6.93 1.07 -22.96
N LEU A 41 6.13 0.37 -22.16
CA LEU A 41 5.26 0.97 -21.14
C LEU A 41 5.75 0.64 -19.74
N ILE A 42 5.39 1.50 -18.78
CA ILE A 42 5.76 1.43 -17.38
C ILE A 42 4.48 1.45 -16.55
N GLY A 43 4.29 0.46 -15.69
CA GLY A 43 3.22 0.47 -14.69
C GLY A 43 3.51 1.50 -13.61
N VAL A 44 2.60 2.45 -13.41
CA VAL A 44 2.78 3.60 -12.51
C VAL A 44 1.76 3.67 -11.39
N ASP A 45 0.66 2.91 -11.47
CA ASP A 45 -0.34 2.75 -10.42
C ASP A 45 -1.13 1.46 -10.66
N ILE A 46 -1.89 1.01 -9.66
CA ILE A 46 -2.85 -0.08 -9.83
C ILE A 46 -4.05 0.40 -10.66
N GLY A 47 -4.59 -0.49 -11.50
CA GLY A 47 -5.79 -0.19 -12.27
C GLY A 47 -7.07 -0.19 -11.42
N PRO A 48 -8.18 0.29 -11.98
CA PRO A 48 -9.46 0.38 -11.28
C PRO A 48 -10.02 -0.97 -10.83
N GLU A 49 -9.77 -2.07 -11.56
CA GLU A 49 -10.27 -3.39 -11.18
C GLU A 49 -9.49 -3.95 -9.99
N THR A 50 -8.18 -3.73 -9.95
CA THR A 50 -7.32 -4.07 -8.82
C THR A 50 -7.68 -3.26 -7.58
N LEU A 51 -7.90 -1.94 -7.73
CA LEU A 51 -8.34 -1.11 -6.61
C LEU A 51 -9.63 -1.67 -6.02
N LYS A 52 -10.62 -1.97 -6.85
CA LYS A 52 -11.88 -2.59 -6.40
C LYS A 52 -11.65 -3.93 -5.72
N LEU A 53 -10.84 -4.82 -6.31
CA LEU A 53 -10.52 -6.12 -5.74
C LEU A 53 -9.92 -5.97 -4.34
N TYR A 54 -8.98 -5.05 -4.16
CA TYR A 54 -8.28 -4.86 -2.90
C TYR A 54 -9.21 -4.28 -1.84
N THR A 55 -10.03 -3.28 -2.19
CA THR A 55 -10.98 -2.69 -1.23
C THR A 55 -12.07 -3.67 -0.81
N GLU A 56 -12.54 -4.55 -1.70
CA GLU A 56 -13.49 -5.63 -1.38
C GLU A 56 -12.90 -6.72 -0.48
N ASN A 57 -11.57 -6.85 -0.42
CA ASN A 57 -10.86 -7.82 0.43
C ASN A 57 -10.35 -7.23 1.75
N ILE A 58 -10.66 -5.96 2.06
CA ILE A 58 -10.37 -5.40 3.39
C ILE A 58 -11.24 -6.14 4.42
N PRO A 59 -10.65 -6.71 5.49
CA PRO A 59 -11.41 -7.52 6.45
C PRO A 59 -12.30 -6.64 7.35
N ASP A 60 -13.42 -7.20 7.78
CA ASP A 60 -14.34 -6.51 8.70
C ASP A 60 -13.82 -6.42 10.15
N HIS A 61 -12.82 -7.23 10.51
CA HIS A 61 -12.27 -7.33 11.87
C HIS A 61 -10.81 -7.77 11.85
N GLY A 62 -10.11 -7.55 12.97
CA GLY A 62 -8.71 -7.89 13.14
C GLY A 62 -7.79 -6.69 12.94
N THR A 63 -6.66 -6.90 12.28
CA THR A 63 -5.61 -5.88 12.09
C THR A 63 -5.19 -5.79 10.64
N LEU A 64 -5.22 -4.59 10.08
CA LEU A 64 -4.68 -4.27 8.77
C LEU A 64 -3.40 -3.45 8.93
N PHE A 65 -2.34 -3.87 8.25
CA PHE A 65 -1.08 -3.15 8.18
C PHE A 65 -0.84 -2.69 6.75
N TRP A 66 -0.65 -1.38 6.53
CA TRP A 66 -0.35 -0.80 5.23
C TRP A 66 1.02 -0.12 5.24
N ASN A 67 1.92 -0.59 4.37
CA ASN A 67 3.26 -0.05 4.22
C ASN A 67 3.67 -0.05 2.74
N GLY A 68 3.53 1.11 2.10
CA GLY A 68 3.86 1.32 0.69
C GLY A 68 2.66 1.81 -0.12
N PRO A 69 2.73 3.01 -0.74
CA PRO A 69 1.77 3.45 -1.74
C PRO A 69 1.64 2.45 -2.91
N MET A 70 0.52 2.50 -3.63
CA MET A 70 0.22 1.56 -4.72
C MET A 70 0.88 1.93 -6.06
N GLY A 71 1.41 3.14 -6.16
CA GLY A 71 1.95 3.72 -7.39
C GLY A 71 2.79 4.97 -7.12
N VAL A 72 3.14 5.69 -8.19
CA VAL A 72 3.91 6.94 -8.18
C VAL A 72 3.01 8.10 -7.73
N PHE A 73 2.55 8.03 -6.48
CA PHE A 73 1.51 8.86 -5.90
C PHE A 73 1.87 10.36 -5.84
N GLU A 74 3.16 10.70 -5.98
CA GLU A 74 3.65 12.06 -6.06
C GLU A 74 3.04 12.81 -7.24
N ILE A 75 2.76 12.11 -8.35
CA ILE A 75 2.08 12.66 -9.53
C ILE A 75 0.58 12.37 -9.44
N ASP A 76 -0.26 13.41 -9.46
CA ASP A 76 -1.71 13.30 -9.25
C ASP A 76 -2.42 12.34 -10.22
N LYS A 77 -1.90 12.21 -11.44
CA LYS A 77 -2.43 11.25 -12.43
C LYS A 77 -2.23 9.79 -12.03
N PHE A 78 -1.25 9.49 -11.19
CA PHE A 78 -0.83 8.14 -10.78
C PHE A 78 -1.04 7.89 -9.28
N SER A 79 -1.89 8.71 -8.64
CA SER A 79 -2.16 8.62 -7.20
C SER A 79 -3.48 7.96 -6.85
N LYS A 80 -4.32 7.61 -7.84
CA LYS A 80 -5.70 7.17 -7.63
C LYS A 80 -5.77 5.85 -6.86
N GLY A 81 -4.89 4.90 -7.15
CA GLY A 81 -4.81 3.64 -6.41
C GLY A 81 -4.45 3.87 -4.94
N SER A 82 -3.39 4.64 -4.69
CA SER A 82 -2.95 4.99 -3.33
C SER A 82 -4.02 5.73 -2.53
N ILE A 83 -4.66 6.75 -3.13
CA ILE A 83 -5.73 7.52 -2.50
C ILE A 83 -6.95 6.64 -2.24
N GLY A 84 -7.34 5.79 -3.20
CA GLY A 84 -8.48 4.89 -3.06
C GLY A 84 -8.28 3.87 -1.93
N ILE A 85 -7.08 3.29 -1.82
CA ILE A 85 -6.73 2.39 -0.70
C ILE A 85 -6.74 3.15 0.62
N ALA A 86 -6.15 4.34 0.69
CA ALA A 86 -6.16 5.17 1.90
C ALA A 86 -7.59 5.44 2.41
N GLN A 87 -8.49 5.83 1.50
CA GLN A 87 -9.90 6.10 1.82
C GLN A 87 -10.63 4.84 2.29
N ALA A 88 -10.39 3.70 1.65
CA ALA A 88 -11.02 2.44 2.03
C ALA A 88 -10.54 1.94 3.40
N ILE A 89 -9.25 2.10 3.70
CA ILE A 89 -8.69 1.78 5.02
C ILE A 89 -9.31 2.67 6.09
N LYS A 90 -9.38 4.01 5.86
CA LYS A 90 -10.07 4.92 6.78
C LYS A 90 -11.50 4.48 7.07
N GLU A 91 -12.26 4.12 6.02
CA GLU A 91 -13.63 3.67 6.18
C GLU A 91 -13.68 2.41 7.06
N ALA A 92 -12.79 1.45 6.84
CA ALA A 92 -12.69 0.25 7.67
C ALA A 92 -12.29 0.56 9.12
N THR A 93 -11.36 1.49 9.35
CA THR A 93 -11.01 1.98 10.69
C THR A 93 -12.23 2.52 11.41
N SER A 94 -13.04 3.35 10.73
CA SER A 94 -14.25 3.94 11.31
C SER A 94 -15.31 2.90 11.70
N LYS A 95 -15.25 1.70 11.08
CA LYS A 95 -16.09 0.55 11.39
C LYS A 95 -15.51 -0.35 12.50
N GLY A 96 -14.33 -0.02 13.03
CA GLY A 96 -13.72 -0.71 14.17
C GLY A 96 -12.56 -1.65 13.81
N LEU A 97 -12.11 -1.68 12.55
CA LEU A 97 -10.89 -2.39 12.18
C LEU A 97 -9.68 -1.69 12.80
N TYR A 98 -8.75 -2.44 13.40
CA TYR A 98 -7.50 -1.85 13.88
C TYR A 98 -6.53 -1.69 12.71
N THR A 99 -6.14 -0.45 12.40
CA THR A 99 -5.29 -0.16 11.23
C THR A 99 -3.95 0.43 11.64
N VAL A 100 -2.88 -0.07 11.04
CA VAL A 100 -1.52 0.43 11.23
C VAL A 100 -1.00 0.94 9.90
N ILE A 101 -0.67 2.23 9.85
CA ILE A 101 0.00 2.86 8.71
C ILE A 101 1.49 2.94 9.01
N GLY A 102 2.31 2.32 8.17
CA GLY A 102 3.75 2.25 8.34
C GLY A 102 4.51 2.94 7.21
N GLY A 103 5.59 3.65 7.54
CA GLY A 103 6.55 4.22 6.60
C GLY A 103 6.20 5.62 6.11
N GLY A 104 7.23 6.46 5.95
CA GLY A 104 7.07 7.87 5.57
C GLY A 104 6.34 8.10 4.25
N ASP A 105 6.54 7.24 3.25
CA ASP A 105 5.86 7.37 1.95
C ASP A 105 4.36 7.07 2.07
N THR A 106 3.99 6.06 2.85
CA THR A 106 2.57 5.74 3.12
C THR A 106 1.89 6.87 3.90
N VAL A 107 2.59 7.44 4.89
CA VAL A 107 2.12 8.62 5.64
C VAL A 107 1.92 9.82 4.69
N SER A 108 2.87 10.05 3.80
CA SER A 108 2.75 11.11 2.78
C SER A 108 1.56 10.88 1.83
N ALA A 109 1.26 9.61 1.50
CA ALA A 109 0.13 9.26 0.66
C ALA A 109 -1.22 9.50 1.34
N ILE A 110 -1.37 9.20 2.64
CA ILE A 110 -2.62 9.51 3.37
C ILE A 110 -2.85 11.02 3.49
N HIS A 111 -1.80 11.80 3.76
CA HIS A 111 -1.93 13.27 3.82
C HIS A 111 -2.28 13.85 2.45
N LYS A 112 -1.69 13.32 1.37
CA LYS A 112 -2.08 13.69 -0.01
C LYS A 112 -3.53 13.34 -0.33
N ALA A 113 -4.06 12.27 0.26
CA ALA A 113 -5.48 11.91 0.17
C ALA A 113 -6.41 12.83 0.99
N GLY A 114 -5.86 13.82 1.71
CA GLY A 114 -6.60 14.72 2.59
C GLY A 114 -7.08 14.03 3.88
N LEU A 115 -6.38 12.98 4.31
CA LEU A 115 -6.66 12.25 5.54
C LEU A 115 -5.62 12.61 6.59
N GLU A 116 -6.02 12.54 7.85
CA GLU A 116 -5.17 12.87 9.00
C GLU A 116 -4.76 11.61 9.77
N ASP A 117 -3.74 11.71 10.61
CA ASP A 117 -3.22 10.55 11.34
C ASP A 117 -4.28 9.93 12.27
N GLU A 118 -5.20 10.74 12.81
CA GLU A 118 -6.30 10.30 13.67
C GLU A 118 -7.41 9.53 12.94
N ASP A 119 -7.41 9.51 11.60
CA ASP A 119 -8.30 8.66 10.82
C ASP A 119 -7.91 7.16 10.88
N PHE A 120 -6.76 6.84 11.49
CA PHE A 120 -6.19 5.49 11.60
C PHE A 120 -5.89 5.13 13.06
N SER A 121 -5.83 3.83 13.38
CA SER A 121 -5.55 3.41 14.77
C SER A 121 -4.11 3.66 15.23
N HIS A 122 -3.13 3.54 14.33
CA HIS A 122 -1.73 3.84 14.61
C HIS A 122 -0.99 4.27 13.33
N VAL A 123 -0.17 5.32 13.45
CA VAL A 123 0.68 5.81 12.36
C VAL A 123 2.14 5.81 12.82
N SER A 124 3.00 5.17 12.04
CA SER A 124 4.43 5.05 12.29
C SER A 124 5.22 5.46 11.05
N THR A 125 6.16 6.40 11.22
CA THR A 125 7.12 6.76 10.16
C THR A 125 8.28 5.77 10.04
N GLY A 126 8.44 4.88 11.01
CA GLY A 126 9.54 3.91 11.09
C GLY A 126 9.34 2.70 10.18
N GLY A 127 9.09 2.90 8.88
CA GLY A 127 8.69 1.85 7.93
C GLY A 127 9.55 0.58 7.99
N GLY A 128 10.85 0.69 7.69
CA GLY A 128 11.77 -0.45 7.70
C GLY A 128 11.92 -1.09 9.09
N ALA A 129 12.10 -0.28 10.13
CA ALA A 129 12.20 -0.78 11.51
C ALA A 129 10.92 -1.51 11.96
N THR A 130 9.74 -1.04 11.54
CA THR A 130 8.46 -1.68 11.85
C THR A 130 8.34 -3.03 11.13
N LEU A 131 8.77 -3.11 9.88
CA LEU A 131 8.81 -4.38 9.14
C LEU A 131 9.79 -5.37 9.76
N GLU A 132 10.98 -4.93 10.17
CA GLU A 132 11.97 -5.77 10.85
C GLU A 132 11.42 -6.30 12.19
N PHE A 133 10.79 -5.43 12.98
CA PHE A 133 10.11 -5.81 14.22
C PHE A 133 9.01 -6.85 13.98
N LEU A 134 8.14 -6.64 12.97
CA LEU A 134 7.08 -7.58 12.60
C LEU A 134 7.62 -8.90 12.05
N ALA A 135 8.80 -8.89 11.42
CA ALA A 135 9.50 -10.09 10.97
C ALA A 135 10.16 -10.86 12.14
N GLY A 136 10.07 -10.36 13.37
CA GLY A 136 10.70 -10.94 14.57
C GLY A 136 12.21 -10.72 14.62
N ILE A 137 12.72 -9.74 13.88
CA ILE A 137 14.12 -9.36 13.91
C ILE A 137 14.32 -8.46 15.13
N ASN A 138 15.29 -8.79 15.98
CA ASN A 138 15.63 -7.96 17.11
C ASN A 138 16.17 -6.61 16.63
N LEU A 139 15.63 -5.53 17.19
CA LEU A 139 16.08 -4.18 16.90
C LEU A 139 17.13 -3.77 17.94
N PRO A 140 18.40 -3.51 17.56
CA PRO A 140 19.47 -3.20 18.52
C PRO A 140 19.16 -2.02 19.44
N GLY A 141 18.39 -1.04 18.96
CA GLY A 141 17.96 0.11 19.75
C GLY A 141 16.92 -0.22 20.83
N ILE A 142 16.13 -1.28 20.64
CA ILE A 142 15.18 -1.78 21.65
C ILE A 142 15.89 -2.69 22.64
N GLU A 143 16.75 -3.60 22.16
CA GLU A 143 17.52 -4.51 23.03
C GLU A 143 18.28 -3.76 24.13
N MET A 144 18.88 -2.61 23.79
CA MET A 144 19.61 -1.79 24.76
C MET A 144 18.73 -1.16 25.85
N LEU A 145 17.42 -1.12 25.65
CA LEU A 145 16.44 -0.55 26.60
C LEU A 145 15.78 -1.62 27.48
N GLU A 146 15.84 -2.90 27.10
CA GLU A 146 15.21 -4.01 27.84
C GLU A 146 15.97 -4.41 29.12
N ASP A 147 17.19 -3.91 29.32
CA ASP A 147 18.00 -4.10 30.54
C ASP A 147 17.50 -3.27 31.76
N LYS A 148 16.20 -2.98 31.87
CA LYS A 148 15.59 -2.24 32.98
C LYS A 148 14.34 -2.89 33.57
#